data_AF-A0AAD8UEY0-F1
#
_entry.id   AF-A0AAD8UEY0-F1
#
_cell.length_a   1.000
_cell.length_b   1.000
_cell.length_c   1.000
_cell.angle_alpha   90.00
_cell.angle_beta   90.00
_cell.angle_gamma   90.00
#
_symmetry.space_group_name_H-M   'P 1'
#
loop_
_entity.id
_entity.type
_entity.pdbx_description
1 polymer ?
#
loop_
_entity_poly.entity_id
_entity_poly.type
_entity_poly.pdbx_seq_one_letter_code
_entity_poly.pdbx_strand_id
1 'polypeptide(L)'
;MRVRRALAQHSDTLINIRVQCHLDIEMEENEWFDTFGMFQRLEHLSLDPADFDLNYQNCLDGPNAFITTLPRSLRSLTFLAQHHSDFTDIEWLANAVYEGDFENLESFTIHITDRDRDFFHFAMREIWRGIDKPESGEDEASFCVKVISETNSRELWCYW
;
A
#
# COMPACT_ATOMS: atom_id res chain seq x y z
N MET A 1 12.49 -5.50 -18.50
CA MET A 1 13.51 -4.60 -19.10
C MET A 1 12.99 -3.30 -19.75
N ARG A 2 12.05 -3.29 -20.72
CA ARG A 2 11.62 -2.04 -21.39
C ARG A 2 10.81 -1.09 -20.49
N VAL A 3 9.93 -1.62 -19.65
CA VAL A 3 9.10 -0.83 -18.71
C VAL A 3 9.97 -0.14 -17.65
N ARG A 4 10.87 -0.87 -16.98
CA ARG A 4 11.81 -0.30 -15.99
C ARG A 4 12.67 0.83 -16.56
N ARG A 5 13.16 0.70 -17.79
CA ARG A 5 13.94 1.77 -18.45
C ARG A 5 13.08 3.01 -18.74
N ALA A 6 11.84 2.82 -19.18
CA ALA A 6 10.91 3.93 -19.40
C ALA A 6 10.55 4.61 -18.07
N LEU A 7 10.30 3.83 -17.01
CA LEU A 7 10.06 4.32 -15.66
C LEU A 7 11.26 5.12 -15.11
N ALA A 8 12.48 4.61 -15.29
CA ALA A 8 13.70 5.29 -14.86
C ALA A 8 13.95 6.61 -15.61
N GLN A 9 13.51 6.73 -16.86
CA GLN A 9 13.59 7.99 -17.61
C GLN A 9 12.66 9.07 -17.06
N HIS A 10 11.67 8.69 -16.25
CA HIS A 10 10.68 9.58 -15.65
C HIS A 10 10.72 9.53 -14.11
N SER A 11 11.83 9.08 -13.53
CA SER A 11 11.98 8.88 -12.08
C SER A 11 11.79 10.16 -11.27
N ASP A 12 12.08 11.32 -11.88
CA ASP A 12 12.01 12.66 -11.30
C ASP A 12 10.71 13.41 -11.64
N THR A 13 9.81 12.82 -12.43
CA THR A 13 8.61 13.49 -12.94
C THR A 13 7.31 12.76 -12.64
N LEU A 14 7.35 11.44 -12.40
CA LEU A 14 6.16 10.66 -12.09
C LEU A 14 5.67 10.93 -10.67
N ILE A 15 4.40 11.37 -10.59
CA ILE A 15 3.68 11.66 -9.33
C ILE A 15 2.72 10.52 -8.97
N ASN A 16 2.18 9.84 -9.97
CA ASN A 16 1.19 8.78 -9.80
C ASN A 16 1.58 7.57 -10.64
N ILE A 17 1.65 6.41 -10.01
CA ILE A 17 1.83 5.12 -10.67
C ILE A 17 0.70 4.19 -10.24
N ARG A 18 0.00 3.63 -11.23
CA ARG A 18 -0.93 2.52 -11.05
C ARG A 18 -0.40 1.31 -11.81
N VAL A 19 -0.03 0.27 -11.09
CA VAL A 19 0.33 -1.03 -11.64
C VAL A 19 -0.89 -1.93 -11.50
N GLN A 20 -1.41 -2.40 -12.62
CA GLN A 20 -2.43 -3.44 -12.66
C GLN A 20 -1.91 -4.49 -13.62
N CYS A 21 -1.21 -5.48 -13.08
CA CYS A 21 -0.66 -6.57 -13.85
C CYS A 21 -1.24 -7.88 -13.29
N HIS A 22 -1.12 -8.94 -14.07
CA HIS A 22 -1.20 -10.30 -13.55
C HIS A 22 0.15 -10.86 -13.98
N LEU A 23 1.17 -10.72 -13.13
CA LEU A 23 2.53 -11.06 -13.52
C LEU A 23 2.70 -12.59 -13.59
N ASP A 24 2.24 -13.19 -14.69
CA ASP A 24 2.71 -14.50 -15.19
C ASP A 24 4.14 -14.39 -15.79
N ILE A 25 4.93 -13.43 -15.32
CA ILE A 25 6.22 -13.08 -15.92
C ILE A 25 7.31 -13.36 -14.91
N GLU A 26 8.17 -14.33 -15.25
CA GLU A 26 9.45 -14.66 -14.58
C GLU A 26 10.38 -13.43 -14.55
N MET A 27 10.09 -12.46 -13.69
CA MET A 27 11.01 -11.38 -13.33
C MET A 27 11.47 -11.61 -11.89
N GLU A 28 12.77 -11.51 -11.66
CA GLU A 28 13.35 -11.64 -10.32
C GLU A 28 12.80 -10.55 -9.39
N GLU A 29 12.18 -10.98 -8.31
CA GLU A 29 11.47 -10.25 -7.25
C GLU A 29 12.18 -8.95 -6.79
N ASN A 30 13.50 -9.02 -6.64
CA ASN A 30 14.33 -7.91 -6.18
C ASN A 30 14.37 -6.71 -7.14
N GLU A 31 14.13 -6.93 -8.45
CA GLU A 31 14.22 -5.84 -9.43
C GLU A 31 13.01 -4.90 -9.42
N TRP A 32 11.84 -5.37 -8.97
CA TRP A 32 10.62 -4.56 -8.91
C TRP A 32 10.54 -3.73 -7.64
N PHE A 33 10.98 -4.24 -6.48
CA PHE A 33 10.97 -3.48 -5.23
C PHE A 33 11.93 -2.28 -5.29
N ASP A 34 13.14 -2.48 -5.80
CA ASP A 34 14.09 -1.39 -6.09
C ASP A 34 13.54 -0.36 -7.11
N THR A 35 12.48 -0.71 -7.86
CA THR A 35 11.93 0.19 -8.88
C THR A 35 11.17 1.35 -8.25
N PHE A 36 10.52 1.21 -7.10
CA PHE A 36 9.76 2.33 -6.52
C PHE A 36 10.63 3.32 -5.75
N GLY A 37 11.71 2.85 -5.12
CA GLY A 37 12.66 3.69 -4.39
C GLY A 37 13.38 4.71 -5.28
N MET A 38 13.38 4.52 -6.61
CA MET A 38 14.01 5.47 -7.53
C MET A 38 13.19 6.76 -7.73
N PHE A 39 11.89 6.75 -7.42
CA PHE A 39 11.02 7.89 -7.70
C PHE A 39 11.08 8.93 -6.60
N GLN A 40 11.59 10.12 -6.92
CA GLN A 40 11.77 11.19 -5.92
C GLN A 40 10.48 12.00 -5.66
N ARG A 41 9.49 11.89 -6.54
CA ARG A 41 8.27 12.70 -6.54
C ARG A 41 6.99 11.86 -6.55
N LEU A 42 7.10 10.55 -6.38
CA LEU A 42 5.94 9.67 -6.39
C LEU A 42 5.12 9.94 -5.13
N GLU A 43 3.91 10.46 -5.31
CA GLU A 43 2.97 10.77 -4.22
C GLU A 43 1.87 9.70 -4.13
N HIS A 44 1.53 9.04 -5.23
CA HIS A 44 0.45 8.06 -5.29
C HIS A 44 0.92 6.75 -5.94
N LEU A 45 0.77 5.64 -5.22
CA LEU A 45 1.08 4.30 -5.71
C LEU A 45 -0.13 3.40 -5.53
N SER A 46 -0.55 2.76 -6.61
CA SER A 46 -1.56 1.70 -6.57
C SER A 46 -1.00 0.44 -7.22
N LEU A 47 -1.03 -0.68 -6.52
CA LEU A 47 -0.53 -1.97 -7.00
C LEU A 47 -1.19 -3.13 -6.27
N ASP A 48 -0.91 -4.36 -6.69
CA ASP A 48 -1.21 -5.56 -5.93
C ASP A 48 0.10 -6.13 -5.36
N PRO A 49 0.30 -6.20 -4.03
CA PRO A 49 1.52 -6.77 -3.45
C PRO A 49 1.79 -8.22 -3.87
N ALA A 50 0.74 -9.03 -4.11
CA ALA A 50 0.93 -10.43 -4.53
C ALA A 50 1.51 -10.58 -5.94
N ASP A 51 1.39 -9.57 -6.80
CA ASP A 51 2.10 -9.57 -8.09
C ASP A 51 3.63 -9.66 -7.90
N PHE A 52 4.11 -9.41 -6.69
CA PHE A 52 5.52 -9.44 -6.31
C PHE A 52 5.85 -10.56 -5.30
N ASP A 53 4.86 -11.36 -4.88
CA ASP A 53 5.01 -12.44 -3.89
C ASP A 53 5.13 -13.82 -4.57
N LEU A 54 6.20 -14.01 -5.33
CA LEU A 54 6.43 -15.26 -6.09
C LEU A 54 7.37 -16.27 -5.40
N ASN A 55 8.06 -15.93 -4.30
CA ASN A 55 8.97 -16.87 -3.62
C ASN A 55 8.91 -16.85 -2.09
N TYR A 56 7.78 -17.28 -1.52
CA TYR A 56 7.67 -17.65 -0.10
C TYR A 56 8.64 -18.76 0.36
N GLN A 57 9.42 -19.38 -0.54
CA GLN A 57 10.25 -20.54 -0.17
C GLN A 57 11.70 -20.22 0.23
N ASN A 58 12.26 -19.03 -0.03
CA ASN A 58 13.70 -18.81 0.21
C ASN A 58 14.14 -17.43 0.74
N CYS A 59 13.27 -16.42 0.90
CA CYS A 59 13.67 -15.15 1.50
C CYS A 59 13.11 -15.01 2.92
N LEU A 60 14.03 -14.94 3.89
CA LEU A 60 13.75 -14.51 5.28
C LEU A 60 13.34 -13.03 5.37
N ASP A 61 13.44 -12.31 4.26
CA ASP A 61 13.13 -10.89 4.11
C ASP A 61 11.91 -10.72 3.19
N GLY A 62 10.75 -11.21 3.66
CA GLY A 62 9.47 -11.07 2.98
C GLY A 62 9.01 -9.61 2.79
N PRO A 63 7.70 -9.34 2.56
CA PRO A 63 7.05 -8.04 2.34
C PRO A 63 7.61 -6.76 3.01
N ASN A 64 8.34 -6.89 4.13
CA ASN A 64 9.26 -5.88 4.67
C ASN A 64 10.18 -5.25 3.61
N ALA A 65 10.71 -6.03 2.67
CA ALA A 65 11.57 -5.54 1.59
C ALA A 65 10.80 -4.61 0.63
N PHE A 66 9.54 -4.92 0.32
CA PHE A 66 8.70 -4.05 -0.50
C PHE A 66 8.48 -2.71 0.18
N ILE A 67 7.99 -2.73 1.43
CA ILE A 67 7.57 -1.50 2.09
C ILE A 67 8.79 -0.62 2.36
N THR A 68 9.93 -1.17 2.78
CA THR A 68 11.18 -0.41 2.96
C THR A 68 11.72 0.25 1.68
N THR A 69 11.31 -0.19 0.49
CA THR A 69 11.69 0.42 -0.79
C THR A 69 10.74 1.52 -1.26
N LEU A 70 9.63 1.75 -0.55
CA LEU A 70 8.70 2.82 -0.91
C LEU A 70 9.36 4.19 -0.77
N PRO A 71 9.13 5.11 -1.72
CA PRO A 71 9.74 6.43 -1.67
C PRO A 71 9.13 7.25 -0.54
N ARG A 72 9.97 8.02 0.17
CA ARG A 72 9.51 8.90 1.25
C ARG A 72 8.56 10.00 0.80
N SER A 73 8.49 10.31 -0.50
CA SER A 73 7.52 11.26 -1.06
C SER A 73 6.09 10.72 -1.11
N LEU A 74 5.88 9.43 -0.81
CA LEU A 74 4.59 8.78 -0.97
C LEU A 74 3.58 9.29 0.06
N ARG A 75 2.43 9.74 -0.44
CA ARG A 75 1.31 10.27 0.35
C ARG A 75 0.11 9.32 0.37
N SER A 76 -0.03 8.48 -0.65
CA SER A 76 -1.11 7.52 -0.74
C SER A 76 -0.65 6.19 -1.32
N LEU A 77 -0.95 5.11 -0.61
CA LEU A 77 -0.71 3.73 -1.03
C LEU A 77 -2.04 2.98 -1.16
N THR A 78 -2.24 2.30 -2.30
CA THR A 78 -3.45 1.51 -2.56
C THR A 78 -3.10 0.08 -2.92
N PHE A 79 -3.66 -0.88 -2.18
CA PHE A 79 -3.67 -2.30 -2.53
C PHE A 79 -4.95 -2.63 -3.30
N LEU A 80 -4.79 -3.23 -4.48
CA LEU A 80 -5.90 -3.53 -5.40
C LEU A 80 -6.60 -4.85 -5.06
N ALA A 81 -7.88 -4.98 -5.45
CA ALA A 81 -8.80 -6.07 -5.07
C ALA A 81 -8.49 -7.44 -5.71
N GLN A 82 -7.38 -7.57 -6.45
CA GLN A 82 -7.00 -8.87 -7.00
C GLN A 82 -6.35 -9.78 -5.94
N HIS A 83 -6.29 -9.29 -4.70
CA HIS A 83 -5.53 -9.87 -3.60
C HIS A 83 -6.34 -10.61 -2.53
N HIS A 84 -5.66 -11.56 -1.87
CA HIS A 84 -5.92 -11.97 -0.50
C HIS A 84 -4.83 -11.38 0.41
N SER A 85 -5.05 -10.18 0.97
CA SER A 85 -4.09 -9.56 1.88
C SER A 85 -3.81 -10.40 3.11
N ASP A 86 -2.58 -10.89 3.21
CA ASP A 86 -2.01 -11.27 4.51
C ASP A 86 -1.98 -10.00 5.38
N PHE A 87 -2.50 -10.13 6.60
CA PHE A 87 -2.50 -9.02 7.55
C PHE A 87 -1.09 -8.66 8.01
N THR A 88 -0.13 -9.58 7.89
CA THR A 88 1.27 -9.38 8.27
C THR A 88 1.87 -8.15 7.58
N ASP A 89 1.60 -7.95 6.29
CA ASP A 89 2.13 -6.83 5.51
C ASP A 89 1.54 -5.50 5.96
N ILE A 90 0.25 -5.53 6.29
CA ILE A 90 -0.48 -4.35 6.73
C ILE A 90 -0.07 -3.97 8.15
N GLU A 91 0.15 -4.95 9.03
CA GLU A 91 0.69 -4.75 10.37
C GLU A 91 2.08 -4.12 10.32
N TRP A 92 2.95 -4.58 9.43
CA TRP A 92 4.26 -3.98 9.25
C TRP A 92 4.14 -2.52 8.79
N LEU A 93 3.33 -2.25 7.77
CA LEU A 93 3.11 -0.87 7.28
C LEU A 93 2.60 0.04 8.40
N ALA A 94 1.62 -0.44 9.18
CA ALA A 94 1.06 0.30 10.31
C ALA A 94 2.13 0.62 11.37
N ASN A 95 2.99 -0.34 11.69
CA ASN A 95 4.12 -0.12 12.61
C ASN A 95 5.11 0.90 12.06
N ALA A 96 5.48 0.82 10.78
CA ALA A 96 6.42 1.76 10.16
C ALA A 96 5.84 3.19 10.11
N VAL A 97 4.54 3.35 9.85
CA VAL A 97 3.86 4.66 9.96
C VAL A 97 3.89 5.16 11.41
N TYR A 98 3.59 4.29 12.38
CA TYR A 98 3.61 4.63 13.81
C TYR A 98 4.99 5.05 14.31
N GLU A 99 6.06 4.41 13.80
CA GLU A 99 7.45 4.72 14.15
C GLU A 99 8.01 5.94 13.39
N GLY A 100 7.28 6.47 12.41
CA GLY A 100 7.63 7.66 11.64
C GLY A 100 8.48 7.40 10.40
N ASP A 101 8.68 6.15 10.00
CA ASP A 101 9.43 5.78 8.78
C ASP A 101 8.73 6.24 7.49
N PHE A 102 7.40 6.44 7.56
CA PHE A 102 6.54 6.93 6.49
C PHE A 102 5.83 8.24 6.85
N GLU A 103 6.58 9.25 7.33
CA GLU A 103 6.03 10.53 7.81
C GLU A 103 5.10 11.27 6.83
N ASN A 104 5.31 11.09 5.52
CA ASN A 104 4.51 11.77 4.49
C ASN A 104 3.30 10.94 4.03
N LEU A 105 3.20 9.67 4.43
CA LEU A 105 2.08 8.84 4.04
C LEU A 105 0.84 9.31 4.80
N GLU A 106 -0.16 9.77 4.07
CA GLU A 106 -1.40 10.33 4.63
C GLU A 106 -2.55 9.33 4.56
N SER A 107 -2.46 8.36 3.64
CA SER A 107 -3.51 7.39 3.45
C SER A 107 -3.05 6.02 2.98
N PHE A 108 -3.75 5.01 3.47
CA PHE A 108 -3.69 3.64 2.98
C PHE A 108 -5.08 3.20 2.52
N THR A 109 -5.19 2.62 1.34
CA THR A 109 -6.44 2.10 0.80
C THR A 109 -6.29 0.63 0.45
N ILE A 110 -7.24 -0.20 0.84
CA ILE A 110 -7.32 -1.60 0.43
C ILE A 110 -8.64 -1.85 -0.28
N HIS A 111 -8.56 -2.38 -1.49
CA HIS A 111 -9.70 -2.86 -2.25
C HIS A 111 -9.93 -4.34 -1.93
N ILE A 112 -11.18 -4.72 -1.72
CA ILE A 112 -11.58 -6.09 -1.36
C ILE A 112 -12.94 -6.43 -1.96
N THR A 113 -13.35 -7.70 -1.85
CA THR A 113 -14.69 -8.11 -2.23
C THR A 113 -15.73 -7.66 -1.20
N ASP A 114 -16.99 -7.50 -1.63
CA ASP A 114 -18.10 -7.19 -0.71
C ASP A 114 -18.25 -8.21 0.42
N ARG A 115 -17.91 -9.48 0.15
CA ARG A 115 -18.00 -10.58 1.13
C ARG A 115 -17.06 -10.37 2.31
N ASP A 116 -15.84 -9.89 2.05
CA ASP A 116 -14.80 -9.78 3.07
C ASP A 116 -14.79 -8.41 3.76
N ARG A 117 -15.66 -7.50 3.31
CA ARG A 117 -15.69 -6.10 3.74
C ARG A 117 -15.71 -5.89 5.25
N ASP A 118 -16.67 -6.51 5.93
CA ASP A 118 -16.86 -6.28 7.37
C ASP A 118 -15.71 -6.89 8.18
N PHE A 119 -15.13 -8.00 7.70
CA PHE A 119 -13.97 -8.63 8.30
C PHE A 119 -12.72 -7.75 8.17
N PHE A 120 -12.40 -7.28 6.96
CA PHE A 120 -11.26 -6.37 6.74
C PHE A 120 -11.44 -5.04 7.46
N HIS A 121 -12.65 -4.48 7.48
CA HIS A 121 -12.92 -3.27 8.24
C HIS A 121 -12.63 -3.43 9.74
N PHE A 122 -13.03 -4.57 10.33
CA PHE A 122 -12.71 -4.88 11.72
C PHE A 122 -11.21 -5.09 11.93
N ALA A 123 -10.54 -5.84 11.07
CA ALA A 123 -9.10 -6.08 11.18
C ALA A 123 -8.29 -4.77 11.03
N MET A 124 -8.64 -3.92 10.07
CA MET A 124 -7.99 -2.62 9.86
C MET A 124 -8.15 -1.70 11.08
N ARG A 125 -9.33 -1.73 11.73
CA ARG A 125 -9.55 -0.99 12.98
C ARG A 125 -8.56 -1.42 14.06
N GLU A 126 -8.35 -2.72 14.24
CA GLU A 126 -7.43 -3.24 15.27
C GLU A 126 -5.97 -2.93 14.93
N ILE A 127 -5.55 -3.18 13.69
CA ILE A 127 -4.16 -2.97 13.24
C ILE A 127 -3.77 -1.49 13.33
N TRP A 128 -4.61 -0.61 12.79
CA TRP A 128 -4.32 0.82 12.73
C TRP A 128 -4.80 1.60 13.94
N ARG A 129 -5.44 0.93 14.92
CA ARG A 129 -6.07 1.55 16.10
C ARG A 129 -6.99 2.72 15.73
N GLY A 130 -7.57 2.67 14.52
CA GLY A 130 -8.38 3.73 13.96
C GLY A 130 -9.80 3.70 14.48
N ILE A 131 -10.49 4.84 14.47
CA ILE A 131 -11.93 4.93 14.73
C ILE A 131 -12.68 5.13 13.43
N ASP A 132 -13.96 4.77 13.39
CA ASP A 132 -14.79 5.10 12.22
C ASP A 132 -14.77 6.61 12.00
N LYS A 133 -14.62 7.02 10.74
CA LYS A 133 -14.75 8.42 10.37
C LYS A 133 -16.09 8.98 10.89
N PRO A 134 -16.08 10.03 11.73
CA PRO A 134 -17.30 10.64 12.24
C PRO A 134 -18.11 11.28 11.11
N GLU A 135 -19.44 11.23 11.21
CA GLU A 135 -20.35 11.83 10.22
C GLU A 135 -20.27 13.36 10.19
N SER A 136 -19.79 13.98 11.27
CA SER A 136 -19.57 15.41 11.40
C SER A 136 -18.48 15.70 12.43
N GLY A 137 -17.49 16.53 12.06
CA GLY A 137 -16.37 16.94 12.91
C GLY A 137 -15.36 17.78 12.11
N GLU A 138 -14.75 18.78 12.75
CA GLU A 138 -13.69 19.63 12.16
C GLU A 138 -12.28 19.03 12.35
N ASP A 139 -12.15 17.92 13.10
CA ASP A 139 -10.85 17.32 13.41
C ASP A 139 -10.31 16.57 12.18
N GLU A 140 -9.24 17.09 11.57
CA GLU A 140 -8.49 16.38 10.54
C GLU A 140 -7.65 15.26 11.20
N ALA A 141 -7.84 14.02 10.74
CA ALA A 141 -7.04 12.88 11.20
C ALA A 141 -5.61 12.95 10.65
N SER A 142 -4.63 12.50 11.44
CA SER A 142 -3.22 12.41 11.01
C SER A 142 -3.04 11.39 9.88
N PHE A 143 -3.86 10.35 9.84
CA PHE A 143 -3.80 9.30 8.83
C PHE A 143 -5.16 8.67 8.55
N CYS A 144 -5.46 8.37 7.28
CA CYS A 144 -6.73 7.77 6.86
C CYS A 144 -6.55 6.38 6.25
N VAL A 145 -7.24 5.37 6.79
CA VAL A 145 -7.33 4.03 6.20
C VAL A 145 -8.67 3.87 5.51
N LYS A 146 -8.68 3.41 4.26
CA LYS A 146 -9.91 3.18 3.49
C LYS A 146 -10.04 1.72 3.10
N VAL A 147 -11.19 1.14 3.41
CA VAL A 147 -11.58 -0.21 3.00
C VAL A 147 -12.65 -0.07 1.93
N ILE A 148 -12.30 -0.37 0.69
CA ILE A 148 -13.17 -0.18 -0.48
C ILE A 148 -13.60 -1.54 -1.02
N SER A 149 -14.89 -1.68 -1.23
CA SER A 149 -15.53 -2.83 -1.87
C SER A 149 -16.28 -2.37 -3.13
N GLU A 150 -16.86 -3.29 -3.88
CA GLU A 150 -17.54 -2.98 -5.15
C GLU A 150 -18.74 -2.05 -4.93
N THR A 151 -19.43 -2.21 -3.81
CA THR A 151 -20.68 -1.47 -3.54
C THR A 151 -20.56 -0.41 -2.46
N ASN A 152 -19.47 -0.40 -1.70
CA ASN A 152 -19.35 0.48 -0.54
C ASN A 152 -17.89 0.76 -0.15
N SER A 153 -17.67 1.85 0.59
CA SER A 153 -16.39 2.21 1.19
C SER A 153 -16.57 2.54 2.66
N ARG A 154 -15.62 2.12 3.50
CA ARG A 154 -15.51 2.56 4.89
C ARG A 154 -14.16 3.20 5.15
N GLU A 155 -14.17 4.27 5.94
CA GLU A 155 -12.97 5.03 6.29
C GLU A 155 -12.74 4.96 7.80
N LEU A 156 -11.49 4.72 8.18
CA LEU A 156 -11.00 4.79 9.55
C LEU A 156 -10.06 5.99 9.66
N TRP A 157 -10.24 6.76 10.74
CA TRP A 157 -9.40 7.89 11.11
C TRP A 157 -8.45 7.48 12.23
N CYS A 158 -7.15 7.71 12.01
CA CYS A 158 -6.09 7.36 12.95
C CYS A 158 -5.43 8.64 13.45
N TYR A 159 -5.25 8.74 14.76
CA TYR A 159 -4.66 9.88 15.44
C TYR A 159 -3.36 9.42 16.09
N TRP A 160 -2.23 9.89 15.56
CA TRP A 160 -0.87 9.58 16.02
C TRP A 160 -0.19 10.86 16.49
#